data_AF-A0A0S3SZQ9-F1
#
_entry.id   AF-A0A0S3SZQ9-F1
#
_cell.length_a   1.000
_cell.length_b   1.000
_cell.length_c   1.000
_cell.angle_alpha   90.00
_cell.angle_beta   90.00
_cell.angle_gamma   90.00
#
_symmetry.space_group_name_H-M   'P 1'
#
loop_
_entity.id
_entity.type
_entity.pdbx_description
1 polymer ?
#
loop_
_entity_poly.entity_id
_entity_poly.type
_entity_poly.pdbx_seq_one_letter_code
_entity_poly.pdbx_strand_id
1 'polypeptide(L)'
;HEDKPVPDGLISSSSKQSRAARSLPRGIRSGSGSQSFNSGTITYTGSAKIFTLNDLEKATNNFDSSRILGEGGFGLVQRCSK
;
A
#
# COMPACT_ATOMS: atom_id res chain seq x y z
N HIS A 1 -35.88 -27.42 -8.17
CA HIS A 1 -35.37 -28.03 -6.94
C HIS A 1 -34.10 -27.27 -6.62
N GLU A 2 -34.16 -26.45 -5.58
CA GLU A 2 -33.03 -25.74 -4.94
C GLU A 2 -32.28 -26.71 -3.99
N ASP A 3 -31.15 -26.22 -3.43
CA ASP A 3 -30.29 -26.74 -2.33
C ASP A 3 -28.97 -27.48 -2.65
N LYS A 4 -27.88 -26.67 -2.74
CA LYS A 4 -26.63 -26.65 -1.93
C LYS A 4 -25.65 -27.89 -1.82
N PRO A 5 -24.38 -27.68 -1.35
CA PRO A 5 -23.11 -28.27 -1.84
C PRO A 5 -22.47 -29.33 -0.91
N VAL A 6 -21.40 -30.05 -1.34
CA VAL A 6 -20.13 -30.37 -0.58
C VAL A 6 -19.08 -31.01 -1.54
N PRO A 7 -17.75 -30.76 -1.45
CA PRO A 7 -16.72 -31.68 -1.93
C PRO A 7 -15.99 -32.36 -0.75
N ASP A 8 -16.09 -33.69 -0.66
CA ASP A 8 -15.37 -34.50 0.34
C ASP A 8 -14.32 -35.40 -0.32
N GLY A 9 -13.11 -35.41 0.26
CA GLY A 9 -12.28 -36.61 0.31
C GLY A 9 -11.09 -36.72 -0.65
N LEU A 10 -9.90 -36.40 -0.11
CA LEU A 10 -8.67 -37.23 -0.06
C LEU A 10 -8.70 -38.51 -0.94
N ILE A 11 -7.67 -38.96 -1.67
CA ILE A 11 -6.28 -39.28 -1.34
C ILE A 11 -5.60 -39.62 -2.69
N SER A 12 -4.38 -39.15 -3.00
CA SER A 12 -3.58 -39.74 -4.09
C SER A 12 -2.28 -40.33 -3.56
N SER A 13 -2.06 -41.58 -3.96
CA SER A 13 -1.15 -42.57 -3.41
C SER A 13 0.32 -42.34 -3.80
N SER A 14 1.20 -42.72 -2.88
CA SER A 14 2.65 -42.64 -2.91
C SER A 14 3.30 -43.12 -4.21
N SER A 15 4.19 -42.31 -4.77
CA SER A 15 5.23 -42.75 -5.70
C SER A 15 6.61 -42.47 -5.12
N LYS A 16 7.41 -43.53 -5.03
CA LYS A 16 8.58 -43.73 -4.18
C LYS A 16 9.73 -42.74 -4.45
N GLN A 17 10.20 -42.09 -3.39
CA GLN A 17 11.33 -41.17 -3.38
C GLN A 17 12.66 -41.93 -3.51
N SER A 18 13.45 -41.61 -4.54
CA SER A 18 14.74 -42.25 -4.82
C SER A 18 15.89 -41.30 -4.49
N ARG A 19 16.71 -41.71 -3.51
CA ARG A 19 18.14 -41.41 -3.29
C ARG A 19 18.50 -40.10 -2.58
N ALA A 20 19.09 -40.29 -1.41
CA ALA A 20 19.73 -39.29 -0.58
C ALA A 20 21.04 -38.78 -1.20
N ALA A 21 21.17 -37.45 -1.30
CA ALA A 21 22.44 -36.78 -1.48
C ALA A 21 22.49 -35.56 -0.53
N ARG A 22 23.37 -35.68 0.47
CA ARG A 22 24.02 -34.65 1.30
C ARG A 22 23.34 -33.29 1.44
N SER A 23 22.95 -33.00 2.68
CA SER A 23 22.50 -31.70 3.17
C SER A 23 23.50 -30.57 2.90
N LEU A 24 23.08 -29.59 2.08
CA LEU A 24 23.57 -28.22 2.13
C LEU A 24 22.35 -27.30 2.31
N PRO A 25 22.13 -26.65 3.46
CA PRO A 25 21.32 -25.45 3.47
C PRO A 25 22.23 -24.27 3.09
N ARG A 26 22.49 -24.12 1.78
CA ARG A 26 22.87 -22.81 1.25
C ARG A 26 21.60 -22.10 0.85
N GLY A 27 21.25 -21.09 1.64
CA GLY A 27 20.30 -20.05 1.26
C GLY A 27 18.85 -20.49 1.38
N ILE A 28 18.20 -20.03 2.45
CA ILE A 28 16.96 -19.24 2.41
C ILE A 28 16.96 -18.50 3.75
N ARG A 29 17.50 -17.29 3.78
CA ARG A 29 17.12 -16.30 4.81
C ARG A 29 15.76 -15.73 4.38
N SER A 30 14.71 -16.55 4.38
CA SER A 30 13.33 -16.05 4.32
C SER A 30 12.75 -16.12 5.71
N GLY A 31 13.32 -15.30 6.60
CA GLY A 31 12.49 -14.77 7.67
C GLY A 31 11.50 -13.84 6.99
N SER A 32 10.25 -14.28 6.83
CA SER A 32 9.13 -13.41 6.52
C SER A 32 8.92 -12.51 7.73
N GLY A 33 9.83 -11.55 7.92
CA GLY A 33 9.63 -10.46 8.85
C GLY A 33 8.54 -9.60 8.25
N SER A 34 7.32 -9.77 8.75
CA SER A 34 6.30 -8.74 8.59
C SER A 34 6.89 -7.48 9.22
N GLN A 35 7.36 -6.56 8.38
CA GLN A 35 7.72 -5.24 8.84
C GLN A 35 6.40 -4.60 9.23
N SER A 36 6.12 -4.56 10.54
CA SER A 36 5.00 -3.79 11.03
C SER A 36 5.23 -2.36 10.58
N PHE A 37 4.31 -1.84 9.76
CA PHE A 37 4.19 -0.42 9.64
C PHE A 37 3.80 0.05 11.03
N ASN A 38 4.73 0.68 11.73
CA ASN A 38 4.41 1.42 12.94
C ASN A 38 3.41 2.50 12.52
N SER A 39 2.12 2.18 12.59
CA SER A 39 1.02 3.09 12.29
C SER A 39 0.86 3.99 13.50
N GLY A 40 1.87 4.83 13.75
CA GLY A 40 1.79 5.90 14.72
C GLY A 40 0.73 6.88 14.24
N THR A 41 -0.50 6.73 14.73
CA THR A 41 -1.52 7.76 14.57
C THR A 41 -1.09 8.94 15.44
N ILE A 42 -0.35 9.89 14.85
CA ILE A 42 -0.14 11.20 15.47
C ILE A 42 -1.49 11.90 15.47
N THR A 43 -2.11 11.96 16.64
CA THR A 43 -3.31 12.78 16.85
C THR A 43 -2.89 14.24 16.72
N TYR A 44 -3.27 14.91 15.64
CA TYR A 44 -3.03 16.34 15.47
C TYR A 44 -3.91 17.10 16.47
N THR A 45 -3.29 17.68 17.51
CA THR A 45 -3.97 18.47 18.55
C THR A 45 -4.05 19.97 18.22
N GLY A 46 -3.57 20.38 17.04
CA GLY A 46 -3.61 21.77 16.59
C GLY A 46 -4.96 22.18 15.99
N SER A 47 -5.19 23.48 15.87
CA SER A 47 -6.31 24.02 15.11
C SER A 47 -6.02 24.01 13.61
N ALA A 48 -7.04 23.69 12.81
CA ALA A 48 -6.93 23.81 11.36
C ALA A 48 -6.77 25.28 10.96
N LYS A 49 -5.86 25.54 10.00
CA LYS A 49 -5.76 26.85 9.37
C LYS A 49 -6.91 27.02 8.38
N ILE A 50 -7.61 28.14 8.49
CA ILE A 50 -8.64 28.56 7.53
C ILE A 50 -7.99 29.51 6.53
N PHE A 51 -8.16 29.24 5.23
CA PHE A 51 -7.66 30.09 4.16
C PHE A 51 -8.84 30.67 3.39
N THR A 52 -8.73 31.94 3.00
CA THR A 52 -9.69 32.58 2.07
C THR A 52 -9.28 32.30 0.63
N LEU A 53 -10.20 32.51 -0.32
CA LEU A 53 -9.90 32.39 -1.76
C LEU A 53 -8.70 33.27 -2.17
N ASN A 54 -8.68 34.50 -1.68
CA ASN A 54 -7.61 35.46 -1.96
C ASN A 54 -6.25 34.99 -1.42
N ASP A 55 -6.22 34.26 -0.30
CA ASP A 55 -4.97 33.66 0.19
C ASP A 55 -4.47 32.57 -0.77
N LEU A 56 -5.39 31.76 -1.31
CA LEU A 56 -5.06 30.72 -2.30
C LEU A 56 -4.57 31.33 -3.61
N GLU A 57 -5.22 32.39 -4.10
CA GLU A 57 -4.82 33.11 -5.32
C GLU A 57 -3.42 33.69 -5.18
N LYS A 58 -3.13 34.37 -4.06
CA LYS A 58 -1.79 34.92 -3.80
C LYS A 58 -0.74 33.83 -3.70
N ALA A 59 -1.03 32.74 -2.99
CA ALA A 59 -0.09 31.65 -2.80
C ALA A 59 0.18 30.88 -4.11
N THR A 60 -0.80 30.76 -5.00
CA THR A 60 -0.69 30.00 -6.26
C THR A 60 -0.35 30.87 -7.48
N ASN A 61 -0.17 32.19 -7.30
CA ASN A 61 -0.04 33.14 -8.40
C ASN A 61 -1.24 33.09 -9.36
N ASN A 62 -2.45 33.26 -8.83
CA ASN A 62 -3.72 33.19 -9.55
C ASN A 62 -3.92 31.85 -10.29
N PHE A 63 -3.59 30.74 -9.63
CA PHE A 63 -3.71 29.39 -10.20
C PHE A 63 -2.92 29.18 -11.51
N ASP A 64 -1.72 29.75 -11.61
CA ASP A 64 -0.84 29.59 -12.78
C ASP A 64 -0.51 28.12 -13.11
N SER A 65 -0.92 27.68 -14.30
CA SER A 65 -0.69 26.33 -14.84
C SER A 65 0.79 25.91 -14.86
N SER A 66 1.74 26.85 -14.89
CA SER A 66 3.18 26.56 -14.82
C SER A 66 3.61 25.94 -13.48
N ARG A 67 2.78 26.08 -12.44
CA ARG A 67 3.04 25.61 -11.07
C ARG A 67 2.41 24.26 -10.75
N ILE A 68 1.81 23.60 -11.74
CA ILE A 68 1.26 22.25 -11.60
C ILE A 68 2.41 21.27 -11.29
N LEU A 69 2.23 20.46 -10.26
CA LEU A 69 3.16 19.40 -9.87
C LEU A 69 2.74 18.04 -10.43
N GLY A 70 1.44 17.85 -10.65
CA GLY A 70 0.88 16.64 -11.26
C GLY A 70 -0.63 16.54 -11.10
N GLU A 71 -1.22 15.52 -11.73
CA GLU A 71 -2.63 15.17 -11.65
C GLU A 71 -2.76 13.68 -11.34
N GLY A 72 -3.74 13.29 -10.52
CA GLY A 72 -4.00 11.89 -10.19
C GLY A 72 -5.39 11.68 -9.56
N GLY A 73 -5.60 10.55 -8.89
CA GLY A 73 -6.89 10.21 -8.27
C GLY A 73 -7.37 11.17 -7.16
N PHE A 74 -6.52 12.11 -6.75
CA PHE A 74 -6.83 13.16 -5.78
C PHE A 74 -7.07 14.54 -6.45
N GLY A 75 -7.06 14.59 -7.78
CA GLY A 75 -7.19 15.80 -8.57
C GLY A 75 -5.84 16.45 -8.92
N LEU A 76 -5.89 17.75 -9.21
CA LEU A 76 -4.75 18.57 -9.60
C LEU A 76 -3.97 19.03 -8.37
N VAL A 77 -2.65 18.85 -8.38
CA VAL A 77 -1.75 19.32 -7.33
C VAL A 77 -0.91 20.47 -7.86
N GLN A 78 -0.96 21.62 -7.17
CA GLN A 78 -0.26 22.84 -7.55
C GLN A 78 0.66 23.35 -6.43
N ARG A 79 1.78 23.98 -6.80
CA ARG A 79 2.72 24.58 -5.85
C ARG A 79 2.19 25.93 -5.34
N CYS A 80 2.11 26.05 -4.02
CA CYS A 80 1.88 27.32 -3.33
C CYS A 80 3.19 27.92 -2.78
N SER A 81 3.32 29.23 -2.86
CA SER A 81 4.35 30.04 -2.20
C SER A 81 3.84 30.53 -0.85
N LYS A 82 4.75 30.68 0.12
CA LYS A 82 4.42 31.19 1.48
C LYS A 82 4.34 32.71 1.52
#